data_AF-A0A0C3F6A6-F1
#
_entry.id   AF-A0A0C3F6A6-F1
#
_cell.length_a   1.000
_cell.length_b   1.000
_cell.length_c   1.000
_cell.angle_alpha   90.00
_cell.angle_beta   90.00
_cell.angle_gamma   90.00
#
_symmetry.space_group_name_H-M   'P 1'
#
loop_
_entity.id
_entity.type
_entity.pdbx_description
1 polymer ?
#
loop_
_entity_poly.entity_id
_entity_poly.type
_entity_poly.pdbx_seq_one_letter_code
_entity_poly.pdbx_strand_id
1 'polypeptide(L)'
;MSSGKLLEFFIRILKLLPNRSNWVIFKNHFVFDAAAAVLNKHLNGTASAPVAPAFSLTGPVLLIAAQTIEVEAYKATLSIWQTDEAVLKQAIASTIPDSLFLGV
;
A
#
# COMPACT_ATOMS: atom_id res chain seq x y z
N MET A 1 2.81 -6.95 -4.68
CA MET A 1 1.99 -8.12 -4.25
C MET A 1 1.52 -8.94 -5.47
N SER A 2 1.26 -10.26 -5.37
CA SER A 2 0.67 -11.04 -6.48
C SER A 2 -0.86 -10.87 -6.56
N SER A 3 -1.44 -11.02 -7.74
CA SER A 3 -2.90 -10.87 -7.96
C SER A 3 -3.74 -11.81 -7.07
N GLY A 4 -3.31 -13.06 -6.89
CA GLY A 4 -4.01 -14.02 -6.03
C GLY A 4 -4.07 -13.61 -4.55
N LYS A 5 -2.95 -13.07 -4.01
CA LYS A 5 -2.92 -12.56 -2.62
C LYS A 5 -3.77 -11.31 -2.45
N LEU A 6 -3.83 -10.46 -3.47
CA LEU A 6 -4.69 -9.29 -3.50
C LEU A 6 -6.16 -9.67 -3.42
N LEU A 7 -6.59 -10.62 -4.25
CA LEU A 7 -7.96 -11.11 -4.27
C LEU A 7 -8.33 -11.76 -2.92
N GLU A 8 -7.45 -12.59 -2.38
CA GLU A 8 -7.66 -13.22 -1.08
C GLU A 8 -7.81 -12.19 0.05
N PHE A 9 -6.98 -11.14 0.05
CA PHE A 9 -7.10 -10.02 0.98
C PHE A 9 -8.50 -9.39 0.88
N PHE A 10 -8.95 -8.95 -0.29
CA PHE A 10 -10.27 -8.34 -0.44
C PHE A 10 -11.45 -9.25 -0.10
N ILE A 11 -11.32 -10.57 -0.28
CA ILE A 11 -12.35 -11.55 0.09
C ILE A 11 -12.47 -11.68 1.61
N ARG A 12 -11.35 -11.61 2.34
CA ARG A 12 -11.30 -11.87 3.79
C ARG A 12 -11.67 -10.66 4.65
N ILE A 13 -11.47 -9.44 4.15
CA ILE A 13 -11.64 -8.25 5.00
C ILE A 13 -13.09 -8.11 5.46
N LEU A 14 -13.25 -8.04 6.78
CA LEU A 14 -14.52 -7.79 7.44
C LEU A 14 -14.98 -6.35 7.19
N LYS A 15 -16.28 -6.15 6.96
CA LYS A 15 -16.86 -4.80 6.90
C LYS A 15 -17.15 -4.26 8.30
N LEU A 16 -16.95 -2.96 8.49
CA LEU A 16 -17.39 -2.26 9.69
C LEU A 16 -18.92 -2.10 9.66
N LEU A 17 -19.60 -2.43 10.76
CA LEU A 17 -21.04 -2.25 10.83
C LEU A 17 -21.40 -0.77 10.97
N PRO A 18 -22.54 -0.30 10.40
CA PRO A 18 -22.99 1.09 10.53
C PRO A 18 -23.15 1.57 11.97
N ASN A 19 -23.52 0.68 12.90
CA ASN A 19 -23.63 1.00 14.33
C ASN A 19 -22.29 0.88 15.09
N ARG A 20 -21.19 0.56 14.39
CA ARG A 20 -19.83 0.35 14.93
C ARG A 20 -19.71 -0.72 16.03
N SER A 21 -20.73 -1.57 16.21
CA SER A 21 -20.76 -2.60 17.26
C SER A 21 -19.65 -3.63 17.13
N ASN A 22 -19.15 -3.88 15.92
CA ASN A 22 -18.05 -4.82 15.66
C ASN A 22 -16.67 -4.13 15.56
N TRP A 23 -16.51 -2.87 15.99
CA TRP A 23 -15.26 -2.11 15.78
C TRP A 23 -13.98 -2.85 16.21
N VAL A 24 -13.97 -3.45 17.40
CA VAL A 24 -12.79 -4.16 17.92
C VAL A 24 -12.45 -5.37 17.04
N ILE A 25 -13.46 -6.15 16.64
CA ILE A 25 -13.29 -7.33 15.79
C ILE A 25 -12.82 -6.92 14.40
N PHE A 26 -13.46 -5.90 13.81
CA PHE A 26 -13.09 -5.31 12.53
C PHE A 26 -11.62 -4.89 12.52
N LYS A 27 -11.19 -4.08 13.51
CA LYS A 27 -9.82 -3.59 13.59
C LYS A 27 -8.80 -4.72 13.69
N ASN A 28 -9.05 -5.71 14.55
CA ASN A 28 -8.13 -6.84 14.73
C ASN A 28 -8.01 -7.69 13.47
N HIS A 29 -9.15 -8.01 12.83
CA HIS A 29 -9.15 -8.75 11.56
C HIS A 29 -8.44 -7.98 10.45
N PHE A 30 -8.72 -6.68 10.30
CA PHE A 30 -8.09 -5.86 9.28
C PHE A 30 -6.56 -5.85 9.42
N VAL A 31 -6.04 -5.78 10.66
CA VAL A 31 -4.59 -5.87 10.93
C VAL A 31 -4.03 -7.23 10.54
N PHE A 32 -4.71 -8.34 10.86
CA PHE A 32 -4.27 -9.68 10.50
C PHE A 32 -4.28 -9.91 8.99
N ASP A 33 -5.35 -9.51 8.31
CA ASP A 33 -5.47 -9.64 6.86
C ASP A 33 -4.42 -8.78 6.15
N ALA A 34 -4.19 -7.55 6.60
CA ALA A 34 -3.14 -6.68 6.06
C ALA A 34 -1.74 -7.25 6.30
N ALA A 35 -1.49 -7.90 7.44
CA ALA A 35 -0.23 -8.57 7.72
C ALA A 35 -0.01 -9.79 6.80
N ALA A 36 -1.05 -10.60 6.57
CA ALA A 36 -0.99 -11.73 5.64
C ALA A 36 -0.73 -11.27 4.19
N ALA A 37 -1.24 -10.10 3.82
CA ALA A 37 -1.00 -9.44 2.54
C ALA A 37 0.35 -8.68 2.46
N VAL A 38 1.14 -8.63 3.54
CA VAL A 38 2.41 -7.88 3.63
C VAL A 38 2.22 -6.35 3.48
N LEU A 39 1.05 -5.84 3.88
CA LEU A 39 0.67 -4.42 3.84
C LEU A 39 0.79 -3.73 5.21
N ASN A 40 1.23 -4.44 6.25
CA ASN A 40 1.27 -3.92 7.63
C ASN A 40 2.12 -2.65 7.79
N LYS A 41 3.22 -2.52 7.03
CA LYS A 41 4.09 -1.33 7.04
C LYS A 41 3.40 -0.10 6.44
N HIS A 42 2.52 -0.30 5.46
CA HIS A 42 1.70 0.79 4.94
C HIS A 42 0.60 1.15 5.94
N LEU A 43 -0.03 0.13 6.58
CA LEU A 43 -1.09 0.33 7.56
C LEU A 43 -0.64 1.11 8.80
N ASN A 44 0.56 0.86 9.30
CA ASN A 44 1.11 1.56 10.46
C ASN A 44 1.91 2.84 10.09
N GLY A 45 1.98 3.19 8.79
CA GLY A 45 2.72 4.36 8.31
C GLY A 45 4.25 4.26 8.40
N THR A 46 4.80 3.06 8.59
CA THR A 46 6.27 2.83 8.67
C THR A 46 6.91 2.48 7.33
N ALA A 47 6.12 2.30 6.28
CA ALA A 47 6.62 2.08 4.92
C ALA A 47 7.25 3.36 4.37
N SER A 48 8.58 3.39 4.27
CA SER A 48 9.30 4.48 3.63
C SER A 48 9.11 4.44 2.11
N ALA A 49 8.75 5.58 1.52
CA ALA A 49 8.76 5.74 0.07
C ALA A 49 10.20 5.60 -0.45
N PRO A 50 10.40 5.00 -1.65
CA PRO A 50 11.73 4.95 -2.27
C PRO A 50 12.29 6.35 -2.49
N VAL A 51 13.58 6.52 -2.23
CA VAL A 51 14.30 7.79 -2.43
C VAL A 51 14.74 7.88 -3.88
N ALA A 52 14.46 9.02 -4.51
CA ALA A 52 14.89 9.27 -5.88
C ALA A 52 16.42 9.29 -5.96
N PRO A 53 17.02 8.64 -6.98
CA PRO A 53 18.47 8.64 -7.12
C PRO A 53 18.97 10.05 -7.46
N ALA A 54 20.09 10.45 -6.84
CA ALA A 54 20.68 11.76 -7.01
C ALA A 54 21.82 11.68 -8.03
N PHE A 55 21.73 12.43 -9.13
CA PHE A 55 22.74 12.42 -10.19
C PHE A 55 23.39 13.79 -10.36
N SER A 56 24.71 13.78 -10.54
CA SER A 56 25.47 14.92 -11.05
C SER A 56 25.70 14.75 -12.56
N LEU A 57 25.42 15.80 -13.34
CA LEU A 57 25.42 15.75 -14.82
C LEU A 57 26.82 15.88 -15.47
N THR A 58 27.91 15.79 -14.70
CA THR A 58 29.28 16.03 -15.18
C THR A 58 30.08 14.76 -15.52
N GLY A 59 29.41 13.64 -15.82
CA GLY A 59 30.05 12.32 -15.93
C GLY A 59 30.22 11.75 -17.35
N PRO A 60 31.12 10.75 -17.53
CA PRO A 60 31.34 10.04 -18.79
C PRO A 60 30.15 9.15 -19.21
N VAL A 61 30.10 8.71 -20.48
CA VAL A 61 28.98 7.92 -21.07
C VAL A 61 28.62 6.63 -20.30
N LEU A 62 29.61 5.95 -19.71
CA LEU A 62 29.35 4.77 -18.84
C LEU A 62 28.57 5.14 -17.58
N LEU A 63 28.73 6.36 -17.07
CA LEU A 63 27.96 6.89 -15.95
C LEU A 63 26.48 7.02 -16.33
N ILE A 64 26.17 7.48 -17.55
CA ILE A 64 24.79 7.65 -18.05
C ILE A 64 24.06 6.30 -18.13
N ALA A 65 24.74 5.25 -18.58
CA ALA A 65 24.17 3.90 -18.63
C ALA A 65 23.86 3.36 -17.22
N ALA A 66 24.78 3.53 -16.27
CA ALA A 66 24.56 3.14 -14.87
C ALA A 66 23.43 3.94 -14.21
N GLN A 67 23.36 5.25 -14.44
CA GLN A 67 22.28 6.13 -13.97
C GLN A 67 20.92 5.67 -14.51
N THR A 68 20.85 5.24 -15.76
CA THR A 68 19.61 4.74 -16.37
C THR A 68 19.12 3.47 -15.67
N ILE A 69 20.02 2.54 -15.34
CA ILE A 69 19.67 1.32 -14.61
C ILE A 69 19.14 1.66 -13.21
N GLU A 70 19.77 2.61 -12.52
CA GLU A 70 19.35 3.06 -11.20
C GLU A 70 17.97 3.73 -11.22
N VAL A 71 17.69 4.56 -12.24
CA VAL A 71 16.36 5.16 -12.45
C VAL A 71 15.28 4.11 -12.68
N GLU A 72 15.54 3.11 -13.52
CA GLU A 72 14.55 2.07 -13.80
C GLU A 72 14.30 1.18 -12.58
N ALA A 73 15.35 0.85 -11.81
CA ALA A 73 15.20 0.14 -10.54
C ALA A 73 14.39 0.97 -9.51
N TYR A 74 14.65 2.28 -9.43
CA TYR A 74 13.87 3.21 -8.60
C TYR A 74 12.40 3.24 -9.01
N LYS A 75 12.09 3.41 -10.31
CA LYS A 75 10.70 3.42 -10.81
C LYS A 75 9.97 2.12 -10.53
N ALA A 76 10.62 0.98 -10.71
CA ALA A 76 10.03 -0.32 -10.39
C ALA A 76 9.68 -0.41 -8.89
N THR A 77 10.60 0.01 -8.02
CA THR A 77 10.38 0.01 -6.57
C THR A 77 9.28 1.00 -6.16
N LEU A 78 9.26 2.20 -6.76
CA LEU A 78 8.24 3.21 -6.51
C LEU A 78 6.85 2.72 -6.92
N SER A 79 6.74 2.09 -8.08
CA SER A 79 5.49 1.52 -8.57
C SER A 79 4.92 0.47 -7.62
N ILE A 80 5.77 -0.41 -7.07
CA ILE A 80 5.37 -1.39 -6.05
C ILE A 80 4.86 -0.69 -4.80
N TRP A 81 5.63 0.27 -4.26
CA TRP A 81 5.23 1.02 -3.06
C TRP A 81 3.90 1.75 -3.25
N GLN A 82 3.70 2.41 -4.40
CA GLN A 82 2.45 3.10 -4.73
C GLN A 82 1.27 2.14 -4.87
N THR A 83 1.51 0.96 -5.45
CA THR A 83 0.49 -0.08 -5.60
C THR A 83 0.04 -0.58 -4.22
N ASP A 84 0.98 -0.93 -3.34
CA ASP A 84 0.66 -1.44 -2.01
C ASP A 84 -0.08 -0.37 -1.17
N GLU A 85 0.32 0.90 -1.29
CA GLU A 85 -0.38 2.04 -0.69
C GLU A 85 -1.82 2.22 -1.21
N ALA A 86 -2.01 2.12 -2.52
CA ALA A 86 -3.31 2.25 -3.16
C ALA A 86 -4.27 1.11 -2.77
N VAL A 87 -3.76 -0.13 -2.73
CA VAL A 87 -4.54 -1.31 -2.32
C VAL A 87 -5.05 -1.15 -0.90
N LEU A 88 -4.20 -0.69 0.02
CA LEU A 88 -4.60 -0.47 1.40
C LEU A 88 -5.67 0.62 1.52
N LYS A 89 -5.49 1.75 0.84
CA LYS A 89 -6.49 2.85 0.81
C LYS A 89 -7.83 2.38 0.27
N GLN A 90 -7.81 1.61 -0.82
CA GLN A 90 -9.02 1.04 -1.41
C GLN A 90 -9.71 0.06 -0.45
N ALA A 91 -8.95 -0.78 0.27
CA ALA A 91 -9.51 -1.69 1.26
C ALA A 91 -10.16 -0.96 2.43
N ILE A 92 -9.56 0.14 2.92
CA ILE A 92 -10.17 0.97 3.96
C ILE A 92 -11.47 1.59 3.43
N ALA A 93 -11.43 2.19 2.24
CA ALA A 93 -12.60 2.83 1.64
C ALA A 93 -13.75 1.85 1.37
N SER A 94 -13.46 0.59 1.00
CA SER A 94 -14.50 -0.39 0.67
C SER A 94 -15.15 -1.07 1.88
N THR A 95 -14.55 -0.91 3.07
CA THR A 95 -14.95 -1.65 4.28
C THR A 95 -15.60 -0.78 5.33
N ILE A 96 -15.47 0.54 5.21
CA ILE A 96 -16.16 1.53 6.03
C ILE A 96 -17.43 1.99 5.29
N PRO A 97 -18.64 1.75 5.83
CA PRO A 97 -19.88 2.20 5.19
C PRO A 97 -19.95 3.73 5.09
N ASP A 98 -20.49 4.23 3.97
CA ASP A 98 -20.72 5.67 3.74
C ASP A 98 -21.57 6.34 4.83
N SER A 99 -22.51 5.60 5.43
CA SER A 99 -23.34 6.10 6.53
C SER A 99 -22.52 6.60 7.72
N LEU A 100 -21.33 6.05 7.94
CA LEU A 100 -20.43 6.49 9.01
C LEU A 100 -19.80 7.85 8.75
N PHE A 101 -19.75 8.30 7.49
CA PHE A 101 -19.27 9.64 7.11
C PHE A 101 -20.38 10.67 7.09
N LEU A 102 -21.63 10.24 6.85
CA LEU A 102 -22.77 11.13 6.70
C LEU A 102 -23.46 11.49 8.03
N GLY A 103 -23.10 10.82 9.14
CA GLY A 103 -23.61 11.15 10.48
C GLY A 103 -25.11 10.93 10.68
N VAL A 104 -25.73 10.13 9.80
CA VAL A 104 -27.17 9.81 9.79
C VAL A 104 -27.45 8.54 10.58
#